data_AF-A0A1Y6KI64-F1
#
_entry.id   AF-A0A1Y6KI64-F1
#
_cell.length_a   1.000
_cell.length_b   1.000
_cell.length_c   1.000
_cell.angle_alpha   90.00
_cell.angle_beta   90.00
_cell.angle_gamma   90.00
#
_symmetry.space_group_name_H-M   'P 1'
#
loop_
_entity.id
_entity.type
_entity.pdbx_description
1 polymer ?
#
loop_
_entity_poly.entity_id
_entity_poly.type
_entity_poly.pdbx_seq_one_letter_code
_entity_poly.pdbx_strand_id
1 'polypeptide(L)'
;MVSRARLKSFLTGLALYTMAAAIIGYFGINAYTGRYGLNARQELDQEIISLTSELMRLKQERAEGEKRVSLLRSDRVDPDMLDERARFQLGYANPHDLIRINRP
;
A
#
# COMPACT_ATOMS: atom_id res chain seq x y z
N MET A 1 29.61 29.35 63.24
CA MET A 1 29.16 28.11 62.55
C MET A 1 28.08 28.31 61.46
N VAL A 2 27.65 29.53 61.12
CA VAL A 2 26.45 29.75 60.27
C VAL A 2 26.75 29.98 58.77
N SER A 3 28.00 30.26 58.39
CA SER A 3 28.39 30.51 56.98
C SER A 3 28.30 29.25 56.10
N ARG A 4 28.74 28.09 56.64
CA ARG A 4 28.73 26.81 55.89
C ARG A 4 27.32 26.32 55.57
N ALA A 5 26.33 26.62 56.42
CA ALA A 5 24.94 26.22 56.24
C ALA A 5 24.26 27.00 55.09
N ARG A 6 24.50 28.32 55.00
CA ARG A 6 23.96 29.15 53.90
C ARG A 6 24.60 28.81 52.56
N LEU A 7 25.91 28.54 52.54
CA LEU A 7 26.60 28.13 51.31
C LEU A 7 26.12 26.75 50.80
N LYS A 8 25.92 25.79 51.71
CA LYS A 8 25.33 24.49 51.36
C LYS A 8 23.94 24.65 50.74
N SER A 9 23.05 25.43 51.36
CA SER A 9 21.70 25.65 50.84
C SER A 9 21.69 26.32 49.45
N PHE A 10 22.57 27.30 49.23
CA PHE A 10 22.72 27.94 47.93
C PHE A 10 23.25 26.97 46.86
N LEU A 11 24.27 26.17 47.20
CA LEU A 11 24.82 25.14 46.31
C LEU A 11 23.77 24.07 45.96
N THR A 12 22.93 23.65 46.92
CA THR A 12 21.86 22.67 46.68
C THR A 12 20.80 23.25 45.74
N GLY A 13 20.41 24.52 45.92
CA GLY A 13 19.49 25.19 45.01
C GLY A 13 20.05 25.30 43.59
N LEU A 14 21.31 25.73 43.45
CA LEU A 14 21.98 25.84 42.17
C LEU A 14 22.07 24.47 41.46
N ALA A 15 22.44 23.42 42.20
CA ALA A 15 22.51 22.05 41.69
C ALA A 15 21.15 21.52 41.24
N LEU A 16 20.08 21.84 41.96
CA LEU A 16 18.72 21.47 41.58
C LEU A 16 18.32 22.11 40.25
N TYR A 17 18.57 23.42 40.09
CA TYR A 17 18.21 24.13 38.86
C TYR A 17 19.05 23.70 37.66
N THR A 18 20.35 23.45 37.82
CA THR A 18 21.17 22.92 36.72
C THR A 18 20.76 21.50 36.35
N MET A 19 20.42 20.65 37.32
CA MET A 19 19.91 19.31 37.03
C MET A 19 18.57 19.35 36.29
N ALA A 20 17.66 20.24 36.70
CA ALA A 20 16.39 20.44 36.00
C ALA A 20 16.61 20.94 34.55
N ALA A 21 17.50 21.91 34.35
CA ALA A 21 17.85 22.40 33.02
C ALA A 21 18.48 21.32 32.14
N ALA A 22 19.35 20.49 32.70
CA ALA A 22 19.97 19.37 31.99
C ALA A 22 18.94 18.32 31.55
N ILE A 23 17.99 17.98 32.43
CA ILE A 23 16.88 17.07 32.11
C ILE A 23 16.02 17.64 30.99
N ILE A 24 15.61 18.90 31.09
CA ILE A 24 14.80 19.57 30.06
C ILE A 24 15.55 19.62 28.72
N GLY A 25 16.84 19.95 28.73
CA GLY A 25 17.68 19.96 27.53
C GLY A 25 17.80 18.58 26.90
N TYR A 26 18.04 17.55 27.70
CA TYR A 26 18.12 16.16 27.23
C TYR A 26 16.81 15.72 26.59
N PHE A 27 15.67 15.95 27.25
CA PHE A 27 14.36 15.62 26.69
C PHE A 27 14.02 16.46 25.46
N GLY A 28 14.38 17.75 25.42
CA GLY A 28 14.18 18.62 24.26
C GLY A 28 14.95 18.14 23.02
N ILE A 29 16.24 17.79 23.18
CA ILE A 29 17.06 17.25 22.09
C ILE A 29 16.53 15.88 21.66
N ASN A 30 16.16 15.00 22.60
CA ASN A 30 15.59 13.69 22.27
C ASN A 30 14.20 13.80 21.62
N ALA A 31 13.41 14.83 21.92
CA ALA A 31 12.14 15.07 21.23
C ALA A 31 12.33 15.50 19.78
N TYR A 32 13.43 16.22 19.49
CA TYR A 32 13.76 16.65 18.13
C TYR A 32 14.45 15.56 17.30
N THR A 33 15.40 14.83 17.89
CA THR A 33 16.24 13.82 17.22
C THR A 33 15.67 12.39 17.34
N GLY A 34 14.70 12.17 18.22
CA GLY A 34 14.15 10.84 18.49
C GLY A 34 13.33 10.31 17.32
N ARG A 35 13.30 8.97 17.21
CA ARG A 35 12.59 8.18 16.19
C ARG A 35 11.06 8.40 16.16
N TYR A 36 10.51 9.16 17.11
CA TYR A 36 9.09 9.55 17.20
C TYR A 36 8.91 11.09 17.23
N GLY A 37 9.97 11.85 16.97
CA GLY A 37 9.93 13.31 16.87
C GLY A 37 9.12 13.77 15.67
N LEU A 38 8.81 15.08 15.63
CA LEU A 38 7.97 15.70 14.59
C LEU A 38 8.42 15.37 13.15
N ASN A 39 9.72 15.15 12.93
CA ASN A 39 10.28 14.82 11.61
C ASN A 39 10.04 13.37 11.18
N ALA A 40 9.92 12.42 12.11
CA ALA A 40 9.71 11.00 11.78
C ALA A 40 8.32 10.74 11.17
N ARG A 41 7.34 11.60 11.49
CA ARG A 41 6.00 11.52 10.88
C ARG A 41 6.05 11.82 9.38
N GLN A 42 6.86 12.80 8.96
CA GLN A 42 6.91 13.19 7.57
C GLN A 42 7.50 12.09 6.67
N GLU A 43 8.55 11.41 7.14
CA GLU A 43 9.16 10.28 6.42
C GLU A 43 8.19 9.10 6.33
N LEU A 44 7.51 8.77 7.43
CA LEU A 44 6.48 7.73 7.44
C LEU A 44 5.28 8.08 6.54
N ASP A 45 4.82 9.32 6.54
CA ASP A 45 3.73 9.76 5.68
C ASP A 45 4.13 9.66 4.19
N GLN A 46 5.37 10.00 3.84
CA GLN A 46 5.91 9.83 2.50
C GLN A 46 6.00 8.35 2.09
N GLU A 47 6.44 7.49 3.01
CA GLU A 47 6.50 6.04 2.80
C GLU A 47 5.10 5.43 2.65
N ILE A 48 4.12 5.88 3.43
CA ILE A 48 2.72 5.48 3.29
C ILE A 48 2.18 5.88 1.91
N ILE A 49 2.47 7.10 1.46
CA ILE A 49 2.02 7.57 0.14
C ILE A 49 2.64 6.72 -0.97
N SER A 50 3.95 6.46 -0.92
CA SER A 50 4.64 5.67 -1.93
C SER A 50 4.10 4.23 -1.99
N LEU A 51 4.01 3.54 -0.85
CA LEU A 51 3.47 2.18 -0.74
C LEU A 51 2.02 2.10 -1.21
N THR A 52 1.19 3.10 -0.85
CA THR A 52 -0.21 3.13 -1.28
C THR A 52 -0.32 3.29 -2.80
N SER A 53 0.50 4.17 -3.39
CA SER A 53 0.54 4.35 -4.85
C SER A 53 0.97 3.07 -5.58
N GLU A 54 1.97 2.37 -5.04
CA GLU A 54 2.47 1.12 -5.63
C GLU A 54 1.41 0.01 -5.53
N LEU A 55 0.74 -0.08 -4.39
CA LEU A 55 -0.37 -1.01 -4.19
C LEU A 55 -1.50 -0.77 -5.18
N MET A 56 -1.89 0.50 -5.41
CA MET A 56 -2.91 0.84 -6.41
C MET A 56 -2.49 0.40 -7.82
N ARG A 57 -1.24 0.66 -8.22
CA ARG A 57 -0.71 0.23 -9.52
C ARG A 57 -0.75 -1.29 -9.68
N LEU A 58 -0.25 -2.02 -8.69
CA LEU A 58 -0.23 -3.49 -8.71
C LEU A 58 -1.64 -4.09 -8.73
N LYS A 59 -2.60 -3.49 -8.02
CA LYS A 59 -4.01 -3.91 -8.09
C LYS A 59 -4.59 -3.72 -9.48
N GLN A 60 -4.27 -2.62 -10.15
CA GLN A 60 -4.72 -2.38 -11.52
C GLN A 60 -4.11 -3.40 -12.49
N GLU A 61 -2.81 -3.65 -12.40
CA GLU A 61 -2.14 -4.67 -13.23
C GLU A 61 -2.74 -6.06 -13.01
N ARG A 62 -3.02 -6.41 -11.74
CA ARG A 62 -3.70 -7.67 -11.40
C ARG A 62 -5.09 -7.74 -12.01
N ALA A 63 -5.89 -6.68 -11.91
CA ALA A 63 -7.23 -6.65 -12.49
C ALA A 63 -7.22 -6.78 -14.03
N GLU A 64 -6.27 -6.14 -14.71
CA GLU A 64 -6.09 -6.28 -16.15
C GLU A 64 -5.64 -7.70 -16.53
N GLY A 65 -4.71 -8.28 -15.76
CA GLY A 65 -4.27 -9.66 -15.93
C GLY A 65 -5.41 -10.65 -15.73
N GLU A 66 -6.21 -10.49 -14.67
CA GLU A 66 -7.39 -11.30 -14.38
C GLU A 66 -8.42 -11.22 -15.49
N LYS A 67 -8.65 -10.02 -16.06
CA LYS A 67 -9.52 -9.86 -17.23
C LYS A 67 -8.99 -10.64 -18.42
N ARG A 68 -7.70 -10.56 -18.73
CA ARG A 68 -7.09 -11.32 -19.84
C ARG A 68 -7.17 -12.83 -19.60
N VAL A 69 -6.87 -13.30 -18.39
CA VAL A 69 -7.00 -14.72 -18.03
C VAL A 69 -8.46 -15.17 -18.14
N SER A 70 -9.42 -14.35 -17.73
CA SER A 70 -10.85 -14.68 -17.87
C SER A 70 -11.30 -14.84 -19.32
N LEU A 71 -10.70 -14.08 -20.24
CA LEU A 71 -10.96 -14.18 -21.69
C LEU A 71 -10.30 -15.42 -22.31
N LEU A 72 -9.21 -15.92 -21.72
CA LEU A 72 -8.49 -17.12 -22.18
C LEU A 72 -8.95 -18.41 -21.48
N ARG A 73 -9.77 -18.28 -20.44
CA ARG A 73 -10.27 -19.41 -19.66
C ARG A 73 -11.30 -20.21 -20.46
N SER A 74 -10.86 -21.37 -20.93
CA SER A 74 -11.62 -22.33 -21.75
C SER A 74 -12.78 -23.00 -21.00
N ASP A 75 -12.82 -22.88 -19.67
CA ASP A 75 -13.89 -23.44 -18.83
C ASP A 75 -15.22 -22.67 -18.94
N ARG A 76 -15.26 -21.59 -19.74
CA ARG A 76 -16.47 -20.94 -20.24
C ARG A 76 -16.56 -20.93 -21.76
N VAL A 77 -15.95 -21.89 -22.47
CA VAL A 77 -16.33 -22.10 -23.87
C VAL A 77 -17.77 -22.59 -23.88
N ASP A 78 -18.64 -21.77 -24.45
CA ASP A 78 -20.05 -22.08 -24.60
C ASP A 78 -20.20 -23.39 -25.42
N PRO A 79 -20.90 -24.42 -24.92
CA PRO A 79 -21.18 -25.63 -25.67
C PRO A 79 -21.76 -25.37 -27.07
N ASP A 80 -22.56 -24.32 -27.22
CA ASP A 80 -23.14 -23.94 -28.52
C ASP A 80 -22.07 -23.47 -29.51
N MET A 81 -21.04 -22.74 -29.02
CA MET A 81 -19.91 -22.34 -29.87
C MET A 81 -19.06 -23.53 -30.33
N LEU A 82 -18.96 -24.59 -29.52
CA LEU A 82 -18.28 -25.83 -29.92
C LEU A 82 -19.10 -26.60 -30.97
N ASP A 83 -20.42 -26.69 -30.78
CA ASP A 83 -21.31 -27.36 -31.73
C ASP A 83 -21.33 -26.64 -33.08
N GLU A 84 -21.41 -25.31 -33.07
CA GLU A 84 -21.36 -24.51 -34.30
C GLU A 84 -20.01 -24.64 -35.01
N ARG A 85 -18.89 -24.68 -34.26
CA ARG A 85 -17.55 -24.92 -34.83
C ARG A 85 -17.40 -26.32 -35.41
N ALA A 86 -17.94 -27.33 -34.75
CA ALA A 86 -17.93 -28.72 -35.21
C ALA A 86 -18.77 -28.89 -36.49
N ARG A 87 -19.97 -28.31 -36.52
CA ARG A 87 -20.85 -28.28 -37.69
C ARG A 87 -20.21 -27.57 -38.87
N PHE A 88 -19.61 -26.40 -38.64
CA PHE A 88 -18.88 -25.66 -39.67
C PHE A 88 -17.74 -26.49 -40.28
N GLN A 89 -16.93 -27.17 -39.45
CA GLN A 89 -15.85 -28.04 -39.94
C GLN A 89 -16.35 -29.26 -40.71
N LEU A 90 -17.47 -29.83 -40.30
CA LEU A 90 -18.06 -31.03 -40.91
C LEU A 90 -18.99 -30.71 -42.09
N GLY A 91 -19.22 -29.43 -42.40
CA GLY A 91 -20.11 -28.99 -43.47
C GLY A 91 -21.60 -29.21 -43.18
N TYR A 92 -21.99 -29.34 -41.91
CA TYR A 92 -23.38 -29.46 -41.49
C TYR A 92 -23.98 -28.10 -41.14
N ALA A 93 -25.26 -27.92 -41.44
CA ALA A 93 -26.06 -26.77 -41.04
C ALA A 93 -27.11 -27.19 -40.00
N ASN A 94 -27.54 -26.27 -39.12
CA ASN A 94 -28.65 -26.56 -38.22
C ASN A 94 -29.93 -26.77 -39.05
N PRO A 95 -30.82 -27.73 -38.70
CA PRO A 95 -32.13 -27.87 -39.33
C PRO A 95 -32.99 -26.59 -39.36
N HIS A 96 -32.71 -25.64 -38.46
CA HIS A 96 -33.40 -24.35 -38.38
C HIS A 96 -32.67 -23.20 -39.11
N ASP A 97 -31.51 -23.46 -39.72
CA ASP A 97 -30.75 -22.44 -40.45
C ASP A 97 -31.29 -22.23 -41.87
N LEU A 98 -31.38 -20.96 -42.29
CA LEU A 98 -31.76 -20.58 -43.65
C LEU A 98 -30.54 -20.67 -44.58
N ILE A 99 -30.45 -21.76 -45.33
CA ILE A 99 -29.38 -21.97 -46.32
C ILE A 99 -29.73 -21.27 -47.63
N ARG A 100 -28.98 -20.23 -48.01
CA ARG A 100 -29.08 -19.60 -49.33
C ARG A 100 -27.97 -20.13 -50.25
N ILE A 101 -28.34 -20.98 -51.19
CA ILE A 101 -27.43 -21.46 -52.24
C ILE A 101 -27.27 -20.35 -53.29
N ASN A 102 -26.08 -19.76 -53.38
CA ASN A 102 -25.76 -18.83 -54.47
C ASN A 102 -25.20 -19.63 -55.65
N ARG A 103 -25.82 -19.55 -56.82
CA ARG A 103 -25.27 -20.15 -58.05
C ARG A 103 -24.13 -19.24 -58.56
N PRO A 104 -23.06 -19.81 -59.12
CA PRO A 104 -21.96 -19.03 -59.70
C PRO A 104 -22.42 -18.14 -60.84
#